data_AF-K5VBI5-F1
#
_entry.id   AF-K5VBI5-F1
#
_cell.length_a   1.000
_cell.length_b   1.000
_cell.length_c   1.000
_cell.angle_alpha   90.00
_cell.angle_beta   90.00
_cell.angle_gamma   90.00
#
_symmetry.space_group_name_H-M   'P 1'
#
loop_
_entity.id
_entity.type
_entity.pdbx_description
1 polymer ?
#
loop_
_entity_poly.entity_id
_entity_poly.type
_entity_poly.pdbx_seq_one_letter_code
_entity_poly.pdbx_strand_id
1 'polypeptide(L)'
;MFATLVRLSKASRKPLTPKRGNKDYYKGTRQAVLPGGPRTGAPGKHVVKGKAKYRLLDEKVRYFVAPPIEDILASPLKPYVHTDVKLTKAQEREVL
;
A
#
# COMPACT_ATOMS: atom_id res chain seq x y z
N MET A 1 18.27 13.81 42.13
CA MET A 1 18.62 12.64 41.31
C MET A 1 17.47 11.65 41.42
N PHE A 2 16.56 11.59 40.44
CA PHE A 2 15.45 10.63 40.48
C PHE A 2 16.01 9.23 40.23
N ALA A 3 15.85 8.33 41.19
CA ALA A 3 16.17 6.92 40.99
C ALA A 3 15.43 6.43 39.74
N THR A 4 16.19 5.93 38.76
CA THR A 4 15.65 5.30 37.55
C THR A 4 14.62 4.26 37.96
N LEU A 5 13.33 4.56 37.78
CA LEU A 5 12.25 3.60 38.00
C LEU A 5 12.64 2.33 37.24
N VAL A 6 12.80 1.20 37.94
CA VAL A 6 13.24 -0.09 37.39
C VAL A 6 12.44 -0.47 36.13
N ARG A 7 11.21 0.02 36.00
CA ARG A 7 10.33 -0.13 34.82
C ARG A 7 10.83 0.55 33.53
N LEU A 8 11.68 1.56 33.62
CA LEU A 8 12.31 2.27 32.49
C LEU A 8 13.74 1.77 32.21
N SER A 9 14.26 0.84 33.01
CA SER A 9 15.62 0.29 32.85
C SER A 9 15.76 -0.75 31.73
N LYS A 10 14.64 -1.20 31.16
CA LYS A 10 14.59 -2.31 30.18
C LYS A 10 14.12 -1.83 28.82
N ALA A 11 14.30 -2.68 27.82
CA ALA A 11 13.83 -2.42 26.46
C ALA A 11 12.33 -2.10 26.44
N SER A 12 11.94 -1.19 25.55
CA SER A 12 10.54 -0.77 25.39
C SER A 12 9.64 -1.95 25.02
N ARG A 13 8.46 -2.02 25.63
CA ARG A 13 7.40 -2.99 25.26
C ARG A 13 6.61 -2.61 24.00
N LYS A 14 6.95 -1.47 23.36
CA LYS A 14 6.35 -1.09 22.07
C LYS A 14 6.71 -2.12 21.00
N PRO A 15 5.89 -2.30 19.96
CA PRO A 15 6.20 -3.22 18.87
C PRO A 15 7.61 -2.99 18.31
N LEU A 16 8.35 -4.09 18.15
CA LEU A 16 9.65 -4.05 17.50
C LEU A 16 9.46 -3.69 16.02
N THR A 17 10.25 -2.74 15.55
CA THR A 17 10.25 -2.26 14.16
C THR A 17 11.62 -2.57 13.55
N PRO A 18 11.76 -2.65 12.22
CA PRO A 18 13.06 -2.90 11.59
C PRO A 18 14.10 -1.83 11.94
N LYS A 19 13.67 -0.62 12.36
CA LYS A 19 14.54 0.46 12.85
C LYS A 19 15.03 0.27 14.29
N ARG A 20 14.51 -0.73 15.01
CA ARG A 20 14.82 -1.04 16.41
C ARG A 20 15.45 -2.42 16.61
N GLY A 21 15.38 -3.29 15.60
CA GLY A 21 16.13 -4.55 15.56
C GLY A 21 17.53 -4.35 14.97
N ASN A 22 18.40 -5.33 15.15
CA ASN A 22 19.75 -5.35 14.57
C ASN A 22 19.81 -6.45 13.49
N LYS A 23 20.97 -7.08 13.30
CA LYS A 23 21.19 -8.20 12.38
C LYS A 23 20.11 -9.28 12.54
N ASP A 24 19.70 -9.85 11.41
CA ASP A 24 18.72 -10.94 11.30
C ASP A 24 17.28 -10.60 11.70
N TYR A 25 16.98 -9.32 12.01
CA TYR A 25 15.62 -8.83 12.17
C TYR A 25 15.13 -8.10 10.91
N TYR A 26 14.42 -8.81 10.03
CA TYR A 26 13.81 -8.23 8.84
C TYR A 26 12.29 -8.27 8.90
N LYS A 27 11.65 -7.11 8.67
CA LYS A 27 10.18 -6.99 8.61
C LYS A 27 9.79 -6.05 7.48
N GLY A 28 9.01 -6.57 6.52
CA GLY A 28 8.51 -5.79 5.39
C GLY A 28 7.39 -4.82 5.74
N THR A 29 7.16 -3.84 4.87
CA THR A 29 6.17 -2.76 5.01
C THR A 29 4.85 -3.02 4.27
N ARG A 30 4.56 -4.27 3.93
CA ARG A 30 3.37 -4.67 3.14
C ARG A 30 3.27 -4.01 1.76
N GLN A 31 4.40 -3.72 1.10
CA GLN A 31 4.44 -3.21 -0.27
C GLN A 31 3.62 -4.07 -1.26
N ALA A 32 3.54 -5.37 -1.00
CA ALA A 32 2.77 -6.37 -1.76
C ALA A 32 1.24 -6.32 -1.53
N VAL A 33 0.69 -5.27 -0.92
CA VAL A 33 -0.74 -5.14 -0.61
C VAL A 33 -1.27 -3.88 -1.28
N LEU A 34 -2.45 -3.96 -1.89
CA LEU A 34 -3.14 -2.79 -2.42
C LEU A 34 -3.82 -2.00 -1.29
N PRO A 35 -3.92 -0.67 -1.38
CA PRO A 35 -4.74 0.11 -0.44
C PRO A 35 -6.17 -0.45 -0.39
N GLY A 36 -6.60 -0.96 0.76
CA GLY A 36 -7.92 -1.59 0.93
C GLY A 36 -8.14 -2.91 0.16
N GLY A 37 -7.11 -3.44 -0.52
CA GLY A 37 -7.26 -4.56 -1.45
C GLY A 37 -6.49 -5.82 -1.06
N PRO A 38 -6.54 -6.86 -1.92
CA PRO A 38 -5.88 -8.13 -1.67
C PRO A 38 -4.34 -8.00 -1.73
N ARG A 39 -3.68 -9.03 -1.19
CA ARG A 39 -2.22 -9.17 -1.26
C ARG A 39 -1.82 -9.69 -2.64
N THR A 40 -1.06 -8.90 -3.39
CA THR A 40 -0.59 -9.19 -4.75
C THR A 40 0.75 -9.95 -4.79
N GLY A 41 1.44 -10.05 -3.66
CA GLY A 41 2.71 -10.80 -3.56
C GLY A 41 3.95 -9.98 -3.93
N ALA A 42 5.13 -10.61 -3.89
CA ALA A 42 6.39 -9.93 -4.20
C ALA A 42 6.58 -9.82 -5.72
N PRO A 43 7.12 -8.70 -6.24
CA PRO A 43 7.29 -8.46 -7.68
C PRO A 43 8.43 -9.27 -8.32
N GLY A 44 9.11 -10.11 -7.55
CA GLY A 44 10.30 -10.82 -8.00
C GLY A 44 10.71 -11.94 -7.05
N LYS A 45 11.87 -12.53 -7.35
CA LYS A 45 12.43 -13.64 -6.57
C LYS A 45 13.90 -13.41 -6.24
N HIS A 46 14.30 -13.85 -5.05
CA HIS A 46 15.71 -13.91 -4.68
C HIS A 46 16.42 -15.01 -5.48
N VAL A 47 17.61 -14.71 -5.98
CA VAL A 47 18.42 -15.62 -6.80
C VAL A 47 19.66 -16.00 -6.00
N VAL A 48 19.82 -17.30 -5.74
CA VAL A 48 20.91 -17.82 -4.90
C VAL A 48 22.27 -17.75 -5.64
N LYS A 49 22.27 -18.08 -6.93
CA LYS A 49 23.48 -18.15 -7.78
C LYS A 49 23.53 -16.99 -8.78
N GLY A 50 24.70 -16.36 -8.93
CA GLY A 50 24.90 -15.24 -9.85
C GLY A 50 25.22 -13.90 -9.15
N LYS A 51 25.51 -12.87 -9.98
CA LYS A 51 25.86 -11.52 -9.53
C LYS A 51 24.64 -10.72 -9.05
N ALA A 52 23.49 -10.85 -9.73
CA ALA A 52 22.24 -10.22 -9.33
C ALA A 52 21.51 -11.12 -8.31
N LYS A 53 21.35 -10.64 -7.07
CA LYS A 53 20.74 -11.41 -5.96
C LYS A 53 19.21 -11.35 -5.91
N TYR A 54 18.60 -10.43 -6.65
CA TYR A 54 17.14 -10.34 -6.79
C TYR A 54 16.77 -10.08 -8.24
N ARG A 55 15.80 -10.84 -8.77
CA ARG A 55 15.29 -10.71 -10.13
C ARG A 55 13.85 -10.26 -10.11
N LEU A 56 13.57 -9.13 -10.77
CA LEU A 56 12.21 -8.66 -11.04
C LEU A 56 11.56 -9.55 -12.11
N LEU A 57 10.27 -9.82 -11.93
CA LEU A 57 9.45 -10.58 -12.85
C LEU A 57 8.36 -9.64 -13.35
N ASP A 58 8.46 -9.17 -14.59
CA ASP A 58 7.55 -8.16 -15.14
C ASP A 58 6.07 -8.57 -15.03
N GLU A 59 5.78 -9.86 -15.18
CA GLU A 59 4.44 -10.45 -14.99
C GLU A 59 3.86 -10.23 -13.57
N LYS A 60 4.71 -10.04 -12.56
CA LYS A 60 4.31 -9.80 -11.17
C LYS A 60 4.40 -8.34 -10.77
N VAL A 61 4.98 -7.50 -11.61
CA VAL A 61 5.02 -6.06 -11.39
C VAL A 61 3.64 -5.50 -11.70
N ARG A 62 3.11 -4.71 -10.78
CA ARG A 62 1.83 -4.03 -11.01
C ARG A 62 2.05 -2.91 -12.01
N TYR A 63 1.15 -2.82 -12.98
CA TYR A 63 1.01 -1.69 -13.87
C TYR A 63 -0.39 -1.09 -13.69
N PHE A 64 -0.50 0.22 -13.88
CA PHE A 64 -1.76 0.92 -13.82
C PHE A 64 -2.17 1.29 -15.24
N VAL A 65 -3.35 0.88 -15.65
CA VAL A 65 -3.91 1.26 -16.95
C VAL A 65 -4.63 2.58 -16.77
N ALA A 66 -4.07 3.63 -17.35
CA ALA A 66 -4.70 4.93 -17.45
C ALA A 66 -5.16 5.16 -18.90
N PRO A 67 -6.34 5.75 -19.13
CA PRO A 67 -6.75 6.17 -20.46
C PRO A 67 -5.85 7.32 -20.96
N PRO A 68 -5.84 7.59 -22.28
CA PRO A 68 -5.16 8.74 -22.86
C PRO A 68 -5.57 10.04 -22.17
N ILE A 69 -4.62 10.97 -22.03
CA ILE A 69 -4.86 12.24 -21.35
C ILE A 69 -5.93 13.09 -22.07
N GLU A 70 -5.99 13.00 -23.40
CA GLU A 70 -6.96 13.70 -24.24
C GLU A 70 -8.39 13.28 -23.91
N ASP A 71 -8.64 11.98 -23.71
CA ASP A 71 -9.94 11.45 -23.32
C ASP A 71 -10.36 11.91 -21.92
N ILE A 72 -9.39 11.98 -20.99
CA ILE A 72 -9.63 12.48 -19.64
C ILE A 72 -10.03 13.96 -19.68
N LEU A 73 -9.35 14.77 -20.50
CA LEU A 73 -9.61 16.20 -20.63
C LEU A 73 -10.89 16.51 -21.41
N ALA A 74 -11.24 15.68 -22.39
CA ALA A 74 -12.48 15.79 -23.15
C ALA A 74 -13.71 15.29 -22.39
N SER A 75 -13.52 14.55 -21.30
CA SER A 75 -14.61 14.01 -20.50
C SER A 75 -15.50 15.13 -19.92
N PRO A 76 -16.82 15.08 -20.12
CA PRO A 76 -17.74 16.04 -19.51
C PRO A 76 -17.93 15.80 -18.00
N LEU A 77 -17.46 14.65 -17.49
CA LEU A 77 -17.64 14.26 -16.10
C LEU A 77 -16.65 14.98 -15.19
N LYS A 78 -17.16 15.43 -14.03
CA LYS A 78 -16.36 16.03 -12.97
C LYS A 78 -16.36 15.14 -11.73
N PRO A 79 -15.35 15.26 -10.85
CA PRO A 79 -15.32 14.51 -9.59
C PRO A 79 -16.48 14.82 -8.62
N TYR A 80 -17.17 15.93 -8.85
CA TYR A 80 -18.26 16.41 -8.00
C TYR A 80 -19.51 16.71 -8.85
N VAL A 81 -20.67 16.54 -8.22
CA VAL A 81 -21.98 16.78 -8.80
C VAL A 81 -22.61 18.01 -8.16
N HIS A 82 -23.52 18.68 -8.87
CA HIS A 82 -24.29 19.80 -8.33
C HIS A 82 -25.21 19.33 -7.18
N THR A 83 -25.33 20.13 -6.13
CA THR A 83 -26.10 19.79 -4.91
C THR A 83 -27.59 19.58 -5.17
N ASP A 84 -28.11 20.24 -6.20
CA ASP A 84 -29.55 20.25 -6.48
C ASP A 84 -30.03 19.02 -7.26
N VAL A 85 -29.09 18.21 -7.77
CA VAL A 85 -29.43 17.00 -8.52
C VAL A 85 -29.73 15.87 -7.54
N LYS A 86 -30.98 15.40 -7.55
CA LYS A 86 -31.42 14.24 -6.76
C LYS A 86 -31.56 13.02 -7.65
N LEU A 87 -31.09 11.86 -7.17
CA LEU A 87 -31.28 10.60 -7.87
C LEU A 87 -32.77 10.24 -7.87
N THR A 88 -33.22 9.61 -8.95
CA THR A 88 -34.53 8.97 -8.99
C THR A 88 -34.48 7.62 -8.27
N LYS A 89 -35.63 7.13 -7.79
CA LYS A 89 -35.72 5.82 -7.10
C LYS A 89 -35.16 4.65 -7.91
N ALA A 90 -35.25 4.73 -9.25
CA ALA A 90 -34.69 3.72 -10.14
C ALA A 90 -33.14 3.77 -10.13
N GLN A 91 -32.57 4.98 -10.20
CA GLN A 91 -31.11 5.20 -10.17
C GLN A 91 -30.49 4.85 -8.81
N GLU A 92 -31.21 5.11 -7.70
CA GLU A 92 -30.75 4.71 -6.37
C GLU A 92 -30.56 3.20 -6.24
N ARG A 93 -31.40 2.41 -6.93
CA ARG A 93 -31.33 0.95 -6.91
C ARG A 93 -30.14 0.38 -7.72
N GLU A 94 -29.61 1.13 -8.68
CA GLU A 94 -28.45 0.70 -9.49
C GLU A 94 -27.10 0.95 -8.80
N VAL A 95 -27.07 1.84 -7.80
CA VAL A 95 -25.84 2.21 -7.08
C VAL A 95 -25.59 1.33 -5.84
N LEU A 96 -26.61 0.59 -5.36
CA LEU A 96 -26.55 -0.34 -4.23
C LEU A 96 -26.17 -1.77 -4.65
#